data_AF-A0A0R3LE40-F1
#
_entry.id   AF-A0A0R3LE40-F1
#
_cell.length_a   1.000
_cell.length_b   1.000
_cell.length_c   1.000
_cell.angle_alpha   90.00
_cell.angle_beta   90.00
_cell.angle_gamma   90.00
#
_symmetry.space_group_name_H-M   'P 1'
#
loop_
_entity.id
_entity.type
_entity.pdbx_description
1 polymer ?
#
loop_
_entity_poly.entity_id
_entity_poly.type
_entity_poly.pdbx_seq_one_letter_code
_entity_poly.pdbx_strand_id
1 'polypeptide(L)' 'MAWRPSLEEVEAAARVLATAGNHHRWWKPYKKSYEEMFATDPMAKSEFDGIVEQMLMAAHEARSATT' A
#
# COMPACT_ATOMS: atom_id res chain seq x y z
N MET A 1 4.50 22.42 4.70
CA MET A 1 5.07 21.15 4.19
C MET A 1 3.95 20.14 4.19
N ALA A 2 3.73 19.43 3.07
CA ALA A 2 2.77 18.32 3.05
C ALA A 2 3.30 17.20 3.97
N TRP A 3 2.43 16.64 4.80
CA TRP A 3 2.76 15.45 5.59
C TRP A 3 3.08 14.29 4.65
N ARG A 4 4.06 13.47 5.04
CA ARG A 4 4.38 12.22 4.36
C ARG A 4 4.42 11.08 5.38
N PRO A 5 3.87 9.90 5.05
CA PRO A 5 4.01 8.72 5.89
C PRO A 5 5.47 8.26 5.89
N SER A 6 5.87 7.63 6.99
CA SER A 6 7.13 6.88 7.08
C SER A 6 7.08 5.62 6.21
N LEU A 7 8.25 5.07 5.89
CA LEU A 7 8.33 3.81 5.15
C LEU A 7 7.61 2.67 5.87
N GLU A 8 7.71 2.60 7.21
CA GLU A 8 7.04 1.59 8.01
C GLU A 8 5.52 1.68 7.93
N GLU A 9 4.96 2.90 7.94
CA GLU A 9 3.51 3.12 7.76
C GLU A 9 3.03 2.70 6.37
N VAL A 10 3.82 3.01 5.33
CA VAL A 10 3.52 2.58 3.95
C VAL A 10 3.53 1.05 3.86
N GLU A 11 4.57 0.39 4.36
CA GLU A 11 4.66 -1.08 4.31
C GLU A 11 3.55 -1.77 5.11
N ALA A 12 3.21 -1.24 6.29
CA ALA A 12 2.13 -1.78 7.10
C ALA A 12 0.78 -1.70 6.36
N ALA A 13 0.48 -0.54 5.76
CA ALA A 13 -0.73 -0.36 4.96
C ALA A 13 -0.71 -1.22 3.69
N ALA A 14 0.44 -1.36 3.04
CA ALA A 14 0.61 -2.18 1.84
C ALA A 14 0.31 -3.66 2.11
N ARG A 15 0.78 -4.21 3.24
CA ARG A 15 0.46 -5.59 3.66
C ARG A 15 -1.04 -5.80 3.86
N VAL A 16 -1.74 -4.84 4.47
CA VAL A 16 -3.19 -4.89 4.66
C VAL A 16 -3.90 -4.90 3.30
N LEU A 17 -3.52 -3.99 2.40
CA LEU A 17 -4.11 -3.89 1.06
C LEU A 17 -3.89 -5.16 0.24
N ALA A 18 -2.67 -5.71 0.25
CA ALA A 18 -2.35 -6.94 -0.45
C ALA A 18 -3.16 -8.13 0.10
N THR A 19 -3.30 -8.23 1.43
CA THR A 19 -4.10 -9.26 2.09
C THR A 19 -5.57 -9.16 1.72
N ALA A 20 -6.15 -7.95 1.77
CA ALA A 20 -7.52 -7.70 1.37
C ALA A 20 -7.74 -8.02 -0.12
N GLY A 21 -6.83 -7.58 -1.00
CA GLY A 21 -6.91 -7.85 -2.43
C GLY A 21 -6.81 -9.34 -2.77
N ASN A 22 -5.98 -10.09 -2.05
CA ASN A 22 -5.92 -11.56 -2.16
C ASN A 22 -7.23 -12.21 -1.70
N HIS A 23 -7.77 -11.80 -0.54
CA HIS A 23 -9.03 -12.33 0.00
C HIS A 23 -10.20 -12.08 -0.97
N HIS A 24 -10.29 -10.88 -1.53
CA HIS A 24 -11.33 -10.47 -2.47
C HIS A 24 -11.03 -10.84 -3.93
N ARG A 25 -9.89 -11.50 -4.20
CA ARG A 25 -9.47 -11.92 -5.55
C ARG A 25 -9.41 -10.77 -6.56
N TRP A 26 -8.99 -9.58 -6.11
CA TRP A 26 -8.74 -8.44 -7.00
C TRP A 26 -7.63 -8.74 -8.01
N TRP A 27 -6.68 -9.56 -7.57
CA TRP A 27 -5.59 -10.06 -8.38
C TRP A 27 -6.01 -11.40 -9.00
N LYS A 28 -5.52 -11.72 -10.21
CA LYS A 28 -5.59 -13.10 -10.73
C LYS A 28 -5.15 -14.05 -9.62
N PRO A 29 -5.79 -15.24 -9.46
CA PRO A 29 -5.69 -16.07 -8.26
C PRO A 29 -4.23 -16.29 -7.85
N TYR A 30 -3.78 -15.46 -6.91
CA TYR A 30 -2.43 -15.42 -6.40
C TYR A 30 -2.52 -15.76 -4.92
N LYS A 31 -1.76 -16.75 -4.49
CA LYS A 31 -1.83 -17.28 -3.12
C LYS A 31 -0.69 -16.82 -2.22
N LYS A 32 0.23 -16.01 -2.74
CA LYS A 32 1.44 -15.64 -1.99
C LYS A 32 1.23 -14.39 -1.14
N SER A 33 2.02 -14.27 -0.08
CA SER A 33 2.09 -13.08 0.79
C SER A 33 2.57 -11.85 0.02
N TYR A 34 2.48 -10.68 0.64
CA TYR A 34 3.03 -9.43 0.10
C TYR A 34 4.54 -9.57 -0.21
N GLU A 35 5.33 -10.10 0.73
CA GLU A 35 6.77 -10.34 0.54
C GLU A 35 7.03 -11.34 -0.59
N GLU A 36 6.28 -12.44 -0.63
CA GLU A 36 6.42 -13.45 -1.67
C GLU A 36 5.92 -12.98 -3.05
N MET A 37 5.00 -12.01 -3.08
CA MET A 37 4.56 -11.34 -4.30
C MET A 37 5.70 -10.56 -4.94
N PHE A 38 6.49 -9.90 -4.10
CA PHE A 38 7.44 -8.89 -4.54
C PHE A 38 8.91 -9.32 -4.46
N ALA A 39 9.21 -10.48 -3.85
CA ALA A 39 10.56 -11.04 -3.82
C ALA A 39 11.17 -11.25 -5.21
N THR A 40 10.34 -11.45 -6.24
CA THR A 40 10.78 -11.66 -7.63
C THR A 40 10.65 -10.41 -8.51
N ASP A 41 10.01 -9.35 -8.00
CA ASP A 41 9.80 -8.10 -8.74
C ASP A 41 9.86 -6.89 -7.78
N PRO A 42 11.07 -6.38 -7.49
CA PRO A 42 11.25 -5.22 -6.62
C PRO A 42 10.65 -3.93 -7.19
N MET A 43 10.52 -3.83 -8.52
CA MET A 43 9.93 -2.66 -9.17
C MET A 43 8.42 -2.62 -8.89
N ALA A 44 7.73 -3.76 -9.05
CA ALA A 44 6.33 -3.88 -8.70
C ALA A 44 6.07 -3.57 -7.22
N LYS A 45 7.00 -3.90 -6.31
CA LYS A 45 6.91 -3.51 -4.88
C LYS A 45 6.89 -2.00 -4.74
N SER A 46 7.88 -1.34 -5.35
CA SER A 46 8.06 0.11 -5.24
C SER A 46 6.86 0.86 -5.80
N GLU A 47 6.30 0.39 -6.92
CA GLU A 47 5.09 0.99 -7.50
C GLU A 47 3.87 0.81 -6.60
N PHE A 48 3.68 -0.39 -6.04
CA PHE A 48 2.59 -0.67 -5.11
C PHE A 48 2.68 0.18 -3.84
N ASP A 49 3.89 0.29 -3.27
CA ASP A 49 4.14 1.13 -2.08
C ASP A 49 3.89 2.61 -2.38
N GLY A 50 4.28 3.08 -3.57
CA GLY A 50 4.01 4.46 -4.01
C GLY A 50 2.51 4.77 -4.15
N ILE A 51 1.69 3.80 -4.56
CA ILE A 51 0.23 3.96 -4.56
C ILE A 51 -0.30 4.06 -3.13
N VAL A 52 0.17 3.20 -2.23
CA VAL A 52 -0.25 3.20 -0.82
C VAL A 52 0.16 4.50 -0.13
N GLU A 53 1.36 5.02 -0.40
CA GLU A 53 1.83 6.32 0.09
C GLU A 53 0.85 7.44 -0.33
N GLN A 54 0.48 7.50 -1.62
CA GLN A 54 -0.47 8.49 -2.12
C GLN A 54 -1.85 8.38 -1.45
N MET A 55 -2.34 7.16 -1.21
CA MET A 55 -3.59 6.94 -0.50
C MET A 55 -3.53 7.45 0.95
N LEU A 56 -2.42 7.21 1.65
CA LEU A 56 -2.23 7.69 3.03
C LEU A 56 -2.15 9.22 3.07
N MET A 57 -1.43 9.84 2.13
CA MET A 57 -1.35 11.30 2.01
C MET A 57 -2.73 11.91 1.76
N ALA A 58 -3.50 11.36 0.81
CA ALA A 58 -4.86 11.81 0.55
C ALA A 58 -5.78 11.70 1.78
N ALA A 59 -5.68 10.59 2.52
CA ALA A 59 -6.42 10.41 3.77
C ALA A 59 -6.01 11.42 4.86
N HIS A 60 -4.73 11.78 4.93
CA HIS A 60 -4.25 12.83 5.84
C HIS A 60 -4.80 14.20 5.44
N GLU A 61 -4.72 14.57 4.16
CA GLU A 61 -5.24 15.84 3.65
C GLU A 61 -6.75 15.99 3.93
N ALA A 62 -7.53 14.93 3.74
CA ALA A 62 -8.96 14.94 4.04
C ALA A 62 -9.27 15.22 5.53
N ARG A 63 -8.48 14.66 6.45
CA ARG A 63 -8.63 14.95 7.89
C ARG A 63 -8.32 16.40 8.21
N SER A 64 -7.22 16.91 7.64
CA SER A 64 -6.77 18.29 7.85
C SER A 64 -7.70 19.32 7.23
N ALA A 65 -8.43 18.98 6.17
CA ALA A 65 -9.45 19.85 5.56
C ALA A 65 -10.76 19.94 6.35
N THR A 66 -10.98 19.03 7.30
CA THR A 66 -12.20 18.96 8.13
C THR A 66 -12.00 19.61 9.51
N THR A 67 -10.80 20.09 9.80
CA THR A 67 -10.43 20.79 11.06
C THR A 67 -10.26 22.28 10.79
#